data_AF-A0A970Q9A2-F1
#
_entry.id   AF-A0A970Q9A2-F1
#
_cell.length_a   1.000
_cell.length_b   1.000
_cell.length_c   1.000
_cell.angle_alpha   90.00
_cell.angle_beta   90.00
_cell.angle_gamma   90.00
#
_symmetry.space_group_name_H-M   'P 1'
#
loop_
_entity.id
_entity.type
_entity.pdbx_description
1 polymer ?
#
loop_
_entity_poly.entity_id
_entity_poly.type
_entity_poly.pdbx_seq_one_letter_code
_entity_poly.pdbx_strand_id
1 'polypeptide(L)'
;MFYPVQLDLDESKVDRATVVLNPAASKRLIAKAVVALPEVKDAFANARLAVSTSTSSAFILEELTGEKVSPYCYCVGMVANGTLTTSAQEDRESARFFVKGRRVEEEARTFFEAFEKGDVAIKGANAVDAQGHVGILAGNPASGTIGTLMSRVAVRGLPVVVPVGLEKLVTSVVDAAAGWGQLMLSRSMGLPVWLFPFMAGLVVTEIEALGILTGVGARHIASGGIAGSEGAVVLLLEGHADNLAEAWDLIDAVKDEPPIPVPRHQFSC
;
A
#
# COMPACT_ATOMS: atom_id res chain seq x y z
N MET A 1 2.76 -3.64 -12.16
CA MET A 1 3.36 -4.98 -12.08
C MET A 1 3.76 -5.26 -10.63
N PHE A 2 3.84 -6.51 -10.21
CA PHE A 2 4.42 -6.85 -8.91
C PHE A 2 5.92 -6.51 -8.87
N TYR A 3 6.41 -6.13 -7.68
CA TYR A 3 7.83 -5.91 -7.44
C TYR A 3 8.58 -7.23 -7.67
N PRO A 4 9.67 -7.24 -8.44
CA PRO A 4 10.37 -8.48 -8.77
C PRO A 4 11.05 -9.06 -7.52
N VAL A 5 10.75 -10.32 -7.22
CA VAL A 5 11.42 -11.12 -6.21
C VAL A 5 12.07 -12.32 -6.88
N GLN A 6 13.37 -12.50 -6.66
CA GLN A 6 14.09 -13.68 -7.11
C GLN A 6 14.19 -14.66 -5.94
N LEU A 7 13.66 -15.86 -6.15
CA LEU A 7 13.70 -16.94 -5.18
C LEU A 7 14.50 -18.10 -5.80
N ASP A 8 15.44 -18.64 -5.04
CA ASP A 8 16.19 -19.84 -5.40
C ASP A 8 15.72 -20.98 -4.49
N LEU A 9 14.67 -21.68 -4.90
CA LEU A 9 14.04 -22.74 -4.12
C LEU A 9 14.21 -24.09 -4.82
N ASP A 10 14.89 -25.03 -4.16
CA ASP A 10 14.89 -26.45 -4.53
C ASP A 10 13.60 -27.10 -4.01
N GLU A 11 12.63 -27.36 -4.90
CA GLU A 11 11.33 -27.95 -4.57
C GLU A 11 11.43 -29.31 -3.84
N SER A 12 12.57 -30.00 -3.91
CA SER A 12 12.79 -31.26 -3.18
C SER A 12 13.15 -31.07 -1.70
N LYS A 13 13.43 -29.83 -1.26
CA LYS A 13 13.92 -29.46 0.08
C LYS A 13 13.23 -28.23 0.66
N VAL A 14 11.96 -28.02 0.30
CA VAL A 14 11.14 -26.95 0.85
C VAL A 14 10.22 -27.47 1.95
N ASP A 15 10.26 -26.77 3.08
CA ASP A 15 9.26 -26.89 4.12
C ASP A 15 8.10 -25.93 3.81
N ARG A 16 6.94 -26.21 4.44
CA ARG A 16 5.72 -25.46 4.23
C ARG A 16 5.06 -25.05 5.53
N ALA A 17 4.56 -23.83 5.59
CA ALA A 17 3.78 -23.33 6.71
C ALA A 17 2.60 -22.52 6.22
N THR A 18 1.51 -22.46 6.99
CA THR A 18 0.41 -21.53 6.75
C THR A 18 0.38 -20.45 7.80
N VAL A 19 0.08 -19.22 7.36
CA VAL A 19 0.05 -18.03 8.21
C VAL A 19 -1.20 -17.21 7.90
N VAL A 20 -1.66 -16.47 8.90
CA VAL A 20 -2.84 -15.60 8.79
C VAL A 20 -2.45 -14.19 9.22
N LEU A 21 -2.73 -13.22 8.37
CA LEU A 21 -2.47 -11.81 8.65
C LEU A 21 -3.78 -11.02 8.51
N ASN A 22 -4.15 -10.28 9.55
CA ASN A 22 -5.22 -9.29 9.45
C ASN A 22 -4.70 -8.04 8.67
N PRO A 23 -5.59 -7.12 8.26
CA PRO A 23 -5.18 -5.95 7.51
C PRO A 23 -4.15 -5.03 8.20
N ALA A 24 -4.07 -5.02 9.54
CA ALA A 24 -3.10 -4.20 10.26
C ALA A 24 -1.71 -4.86 10.23
N ALA A 25 -1.63 -6.15 10.55
CA ALA A 25 -0.42 -6.95 10.46
C ALA A 25 0.15 -6.97 9.04
N SER A 26 -0.70 -7.13 8.02
CA SER A 26 -0.32 -7.01 6.60
C SER A 26 0.33 -5.66 6.30
N LYS A 27 -0.24 -4.54 6.79
CA LYS A 27 0.33 -3.20 6.56
C LYS A 27 1.69 -3.04 7.21
N ARG A 28 1.89 -3.57 8.42
CA ARG A 28 3.19 -3.56 9.10
C ARG A 28 4.23 -4.37 8.33
N LEU A 29 3.88 -5.59 7.91
CA LEU A 29 4.75 -6.46 7.10
C LEU A 29 5.16 -5.78 5.78
N ILE A 30 4.17 -5.28 5.02
CA ILE A 30 4.41 -4.58 3.76
C ILE A 30 5.25 -3.32 3.97
N ALA A 31 5.03 -2.58 5.06
CA ALA A 31 5.83 -1.40 5.37
C ALA A 31 7.32 -1.73 5.57
N LYS A 32 7.63 -2.80 6.32
CA LYS A 32 9.00 -3.30 6.49
C LYS A 32 9.65 -3.65 5.15
N ALA A 33 8.92 -4.31 4.26
CA ALA A 33 9.44 -4.64 2.94
C ALA A 33 9.66 -3.40 2.07
N VAL A 34 8.73 -2.45 2.08
CA VAL A 34 8.85 -1.21 1.29
C VAL A 34 10.08 -0.39 1.71
N VAL A 35 10.36 -0.25 3.00
CA VAL A 35 11.58 0.45 3.45
C VAL A 35 12.86 -0.36 3.19
N ALA A 36 12.75 -1.67 3.00
CA ALA A 36 13.88 -2.53 2.65
C ALA A 36 14.31 -2.40 1.19
N LEU A 37 13.43 -1.90 0.31
CA LEU A 37 13.67 -1.78 -1.12
C LEU A 37 14.87 -0.87 -1.45
N PRO A 38 15.77 -1.27 -2.38
CA PRO A 38 16.92 -0.47 -2.76
C PRO A 38 16.55 0.94 -3.25
N GLU A 39 15.53 1.07 -4.08
CA GLU A 39 15.11 2.35 -4.66
C GLU A 39 14.58 3.29 -3.58
N VAL A 40 13.85 2.76 -2.60
CA VAL A 40 13.33 3.54 -1.47
C VAL A 40 14.47 4.00 -0.56
N LYS A 41 15.41 3.10 -0.23
CA LYS A 41 16.60 3.44 0.57
C LYS A 41 17.45 4.50 -0.11
N ASP A 42 17.73 4.31 -1.40
CA ASP A 42 18.54 5.23 -2.20
C ASP A 42 17.86 6.58 -2.36
N ALA A 43 16.56 6.61 -2.65
CA ALA A 43 15.80 7.84 -2.76
C ALA A 43 15.73 8.59 -1.44
N PHE A 44 15.52 7.89 -0.32
CA PHE A 44 15.53 8.50 1.00
C PHE A 44 16.89 9.11 1.33
N ALA A 45 18.00 8.38 1.10
CA ALA A 45 19.33 8.87 1.44
C ALA A 45 19.84 9.98 0.49
N ASN A 46 19.57 9.85 -0.80
CA ASN A 46 20.30 10.60 -1.84
C ASN A 46 19.45 11.47 -2.76
N ALA A 47 18.13 11.26 -2.78
CA ALA A 47 17.22 11.89 -3.75
C ALA A 47 15.96 12.44 -3.07
N ARG A 48 14.84 12.51 -3.80
CA ARG A 48 13.52 12.85 -3.27
C ARG A 48 12.69 11.60 -3.05
N LEU A 49 12.04 11.54 -1.89
CA LEU A 49 11.05 10.53 -1.59
C LEU A 49 9.72 11.20 -1.23
N ALA A 50 8.68 10.88 -1.97
CA ALA A 50 7.32 11.27 -1.62
C ALA A 50 6.56 10.13 -0.96
N VAL A 51 6.02 10.35 0.24
CA VAL A 51 5.14 9.39 0.91
C VAL A 51 3.72 9.95 0.95
N SER A 52 2.87 9.51 0.03
CA SER A 52 1.48 9.98 -0.06
C SER A 52 0.65 9.56 1.16
N THR A 53 -0.40 10.31 1.50
CA THR A 53 -1.31 9.95 2.60
C THR A 53 -2.07 8.64 2.33
N SER A 54 -1.89 7.66 3.20
CA SER A 54 -2.72 6.47 3.33
C SER A 54 -2.45 5.81 4.69
N THR A 55 -3.34 4.94 5.16
CA THR A 55 -3.05 4.18 6.37
C THR A 55 -1.75 3.39 6.27
N SER A 56 -1.48 2.72 5.14
CA SER A 56 -0.24 1.94 4.92
C SER A 56 1.00 2.84 4.94
N SER A 57 0.87 4.06 4.43
CA SER A 57 1.95 5.03 4.42
C SER A 57 2.36 5.49 5.82
N ALA A 58 1.43 5.48 6.79
CA ALA A 58 1.79 5.77 8.18
C ALA A 58 2.77 4.73 8.72
N PHE A 59 2.51 3.43 8.52
CA PHE A 59 3.42 2.34 8.89
C PHE A 59 4.77 2.49 8.19
N ILE A 60 4.77 2.84 6.90
CA ILE A 60 6.02 3.07 6.15
C ILE A 60 6.81 4.23 6.75
N LEU A 61 6.16 5.32 7.14
CA LEU A 61 6.83 6.42 7.83
C LEU A 61 7.41 5.98 9.18
N GLU A 62 6.68 5.19 9.97
CA GLU A 62 7.21 4.66 11.24
C GLU A 62 8.46 3.82 11.02
N GLU A 63 8.45 2.91 10.04
CA GLU A 63 9.61 2.07 9.73
C GLU A 63 10.77 2.89 9.13
N LEU A 64 10.47 3.95 8.37
CA LEU A 64 11.46 4.79 7.69
C LEU A 64 12.15 5.80 8.63
N THR A 65 11.39 6.42 9.54
CA THR A 65 11.88 7.52 10.38
C THR A 65 11.98 7.17 11.86
N GLY A 66 11.37 6.08 12.32
CA GLY A 66 11.23 5.73 13.73
C GLY A 66 10.21 6.59 14.49
N GLU A 67 9.60 7.59 13.86
CA GLU A 67 8.56 8.41 14.47
C GLU A 67 7.24 7.65 14.50
N LYS A 68 6.50 7.76 15.61
CA LYS A 68 5.11 7.29 15.64
C LYS A 68 4.23 8.23 14.83
N VAL A 69 3.53 7.67 13.84
CA VAL A 69 2.61 8.40 12.95
C VAL A 69 1.24 7.81 13.12
N SER A 70 0.29 8.61 13.63
CA SER A 70 -1.08 8.16 13.81
C SER A 70 -1.69 7.81 12.43
N PRO A 71 -2.01 6.52 12.15
CA PRO A 71 -2.54 6.13 10.84
C PRO A 71 -3.90 6.77 10.55
N TYR A 72 -4.63 7.13 11.60
CA TYR A 72 -5.87 7.91 11.58
C TYR A 72 -5.67 9.26 10.89
N CYS A 73 -4.62 10.01 11.26
CA CYS A 73 -4.38 11.36 10.75
C CYS A 73 -3.83 11.33 9.32
N TYR A 74 -3.19 10.22 8.94
CA TYR A 74 -2.50 10.09 7.66
C TYR A 74 -3.34 9.44 6.55
N CYS A 75 -4.66 9.33 6.74
CA CYS A 75 -5.60 8.76 5.78
C CYS A 75 -6.61 9.80 5.31
N VAL A 76 -6.79 9.95 3.99
CA VAL A 76 -7.74 10.90 3.41
C VAL A 76 -9.03 10.21 2.98
N GLY A 77 -8.97 9.30 2.00
CA GLY A 77 -10.12 8.52 1.54
C GLY A 77 -10.13 7.12 2.16
N MET A 78 -11.31 6.65 2.56
CA MET A 78 -11.44 5.35 3.23
C MET A 78 -12.80 4.70 2.98
N VAL A 79 -12.85 3.38 3.20
CA VAL A 79 -14.08 2.63 3.41
C VAL A 79 -14.24 2.47 4.92
N ALA A 80 -15.27 3.08 5.52
CA ALA A 80 -15.49 3.04 6.96
C ALA A 80 -16.98 3.09 7.29
N ASN A 81 -17.39 2.35 8.33
CA ASN A 81 -18.78 2.28 8.78
C ASN A 81 -19.78 1.97 7.65
N GLY A 82 -19.40 1.11 6.70
CA GLY A 82 -20.23 0.76 5.54
C GLY A 82 -20.37 1.87 4.48
N THR A 83 -19.52 2.91 4.51
CA THR A 83 -19.59 4.05 3.58
C THR A 83 -18.24 4.38 2.95
N LEU A 84 -18.27 4.90 1.73
CA LEU A 84 -17.15 5.60 1.11
C LEU A 84 -17.07 7.00 1.69
N THR A 85 -15.99 7.33 2.38
CA THR A 85 -15.90 8.62 3.10
C THR A 85 -14.50 9.20 3.04
N THR A 86 -14.36 10.42 3.55
CA THR A 86 -13.05 11.04 3.77
C THR A 86 -12.89 11.48 5.22
N SER A 87 -11.68 11.45 5.76
CA SER A 87 -11.36 11.93 7.11
C SER A 87 -11.77 13.39 7.26
N ALA A 88 -12.07 13.85 8.47
CA ALA A 88 -12.33 15.25 8.70
C ALA A 88 -11.09 16.11 8.41
N GLN A 89 -11.26 17.29 7.81
CA GLN A 89 -10.14 18.07 7.30
C GLN A 89 -9.20 18.56 8.40
N GLU A 90 -9.75 18.88 9.58
CA GLU A 90 -9.00 19.41 10.73
C GLU A 90 -8.07 18.35 11.36
N ASP A 91 -8.33 17.07 11.06
CA ASP A 91 -7.66 15.93 11.64
C ASP A 91 -6.57 15.35 10.72
N ARG A 92 -6.43 15.88 9.50
CA ARG A 92 -5.52 15.37 8.48
C ARG A 92 -4.11 15.89 8.66
N GLU A 93 -3.14 14.99 8.55
CA GLU A 93 -1.76 15.33 8.23
C GLU A 93 -1.58 15.40 6.71
N SER A 94 -0.75 16.35 6.25
CA SER A 94 -0.34 16.42 4.84
C SER A 94 0.60 15.26 4.50
N ALA A 95 0.71 14.97 3.20
CA ALA A 95 1.76 14.07 2.72
C ALA A 95 3.14 14.55 3.19
N ARG A 96 4.04 13.60 3.47
CA ARG A 96 5.41 13.85 3.92
C ARG A 96 6.35 13.64 2.75
N PHE A 97 7.21 14.63 2.56
CA PHE A 97 8.18 14.70 1.48
C PHE A 97 9.57 14.81 2.08
N PHE A 98 10.52 14.14 1.46
CA PHE A 98 11.90 14.10 1.92
C PHE A 98 12.86 14.43 0.79
N VAL A 99 13.89 15.20 1.09
CA VAL A 99 15.04 15.44 0.22
C VAL A 99 16.29 15.05 0.99
N LYS A 100 16.97 13.99 0.56
CA LYS A 100 18.19 13.47 1.19
C LYS A 100 18.04 13.26 2.70
N GLY A 101 16.97 12.56 3.07
CA GLY A 101 16.64 12.17 4.44
C GLY A 101 16.00 13.28 5.27
N ARG A 102 15.93 14.51 4.76
CA ARG A 102 15.35 15.64 5.48
C ARG A 102 13.92 15.86 5.05
N ARG A 103 13.00 15.89 6.01
CA ARG A 103 11.61 16.28 5.77
C ARG A 103 11.56 17.72 5.25
N VAL A 104 10.78 17.94 4.20
CA VAL A 104 10.50 19.26 3.64
C VAL A 104 9.00 19.54 3.67
N GLU A 105 8.65 20.82 3.81
CA GLU A 105 7.27 21.29 3.73
C GLU A 105 7.07 21.95 2.36
N GLU A 106 6.59 21.17 1.39
CA GLU A 106 6.33 21.62 0.03
C GLU A 106 4.92 21.19 -0.39
N GLU A 107 4.32 21.94 -1.31
CA GLU A 107 3.06 21.56 -1.93
C GLU A 107 3.30 20.39 -2.91
N ALA A 108 2.38 19.43 -2.95
CA ALA A 108 2.56 18.16 -3.65
C ALA A 108 2.84 18.34 -5.15
N ARG A 109 2.13 19.25 -5.81
CA ARG A 109 2.34 19.54 -7.23
C ARG A 109 3.74 20.09 -7.48
N THR A 110 4.19 21.05 -6.69
CA THR A 110 5.56 21.61 -6.78
C THR A 110 6.61 20.53 -6.53
N PHE A 111 6.45 19.73 -5.48
CA PHE A 111 7.39 18.66 -5.15
C PHE A 111 7.50 17.65 -6.29
N PHE A 112 6.38 17.21 -6.85
CA PHE A 112 6.37 16.28 -7.99
C PHE A 112 6.87 16.92 -9.30
N GLU A 113 6.76 18.24 -9.48
CA GLU A 113 7.32 18.92 -10.66
C GLU A 113 8.85 18.86 -10.67
N ALA A 114 9.47 18.94 -9.49
CA ALA A 114 10.91 18.85 -9.27
C ALA A 114 11.47 17.42 -9.32
N PHE A 115 10.65 16.41 -9.60
CA PHE A 115 11.10 15.02 -9.67
C PHE A 115 12.07 14.78 -10.83
N GLU A 116 13.19 14.13 -10.49
CA GLU A 116 14.30 13.76 -11.37
C GLU A 116 14.65 12.27 -11.24
N LYS A 117 15.62 11.81 -12.05
CA LYS A 117 16.10 10.42 -11.99
C LYS A 117 16.58 10.08 -10.57
N GLY A 118 16.07 8.98 -10.02
CA GLY A 118 16.38 8.51 -8.67
C GLY A 118 15.33 8.89 -7.63
N ASP A 119 14.39 9.78 -7.97
CA ASP A 119 13.28 10.12 -7.10
C ASP A 119 12.20 9.03 -7.11
N VAL A 120 11.57 8.79 -5.95
CA VAL A 120 10.56 7.74 -5.75
C VAL A 120 9.30 8.33 -5.14
N ALA A 121 8.14 7.85 -5.57
CA ALA A 121 6.88 8.07 -4.88
C ALA A 121 6.33 6.76 -4.29
N ILE A 122 5.80 6.85 -3.08
CA ILE A 122 5.07 5.77 -2.41
C ILE A 122 3.60 6.18 -2.34
N LYS A 123 2.73 5.31 -2.84
CA LYS A 123 1.28 5.55 -2.81
C LYS A 123 0.49 4.26 -2.70
N GLY A 124 -0.34 4.14 -1.67
CA GLY A 124 -1.23 2.99 -1.50
C GLY A 124 -2.41 2.95 -2.49
N ALA A 125 -3.06 1.80 -2.55
CA ALA A 125 -4.19 1.51 -3.44
C ALA A 125 -5.41 0.89 -2.72
N ASN A 126 -6.53 0.79 -3.45
CA ASN A 126 -7.80 0.21 -2.99
C ASN A 126 -8.14 -1.11 -3.68
N ALA A 127 -7.48 -1.44 -4.78
CA ALA A 127 -7.62 -2.69 -5.51
C ALA A 127 -6.27 -3.12 -6.07
N VAL A 128 -6.06 -4.42 -6.20
CA VAL A 128 -4.96 -5.04 -6.93
C VAL A 128 -5.50 -6.25 -7.70
N ASP A 129 -5.00 -6.55 -8.88
CA ASP A 129 -5.35 -7.79 -9.60
C ASP A 129 -4.14 -8.73 -9.76
N ALA A 130 -4.38 -9.91 -10.32
CA ALA A 130 -3.37 -10.96 -10.49
C ALA A 130 -2.26 -10.59 -11.50
N GLN A 131 -2.39 -9.49 -12.23
CA GLN A 131 -1.37 -8.97 -13.15
C GLN A 131 -0.53 -7.85 -12.49
N GLY A 132 -0.85 -7.49 -11.26
CA GLY A 132 -0.21 -6.40 -10.54
C GLY A 132 -0.61 -5.03 -11.11
N HIS A 133 -1.82 -4.90 -11.66
CA HIS A 133 -2.44 -3.59 -11.81
C HIS A 133 -3.09 -3.20 -10.48
N VAL A 134 -3.18 -1.91 -10.22
CA VAL A 134 -3.78 -1.38 -9.00
C VAL A 134 -4.83 -0.33 -9.29
N GLY A 135 -5.86 -0.28 -8.46
CA GLY A 135 -6.94 0.69 -8.56
C GLY A 135 -6.96 1.60 -7.34
N ILE A 136 -7.08 2.91 -7.56
CA ILE A 136 -7.19 3.91 -6.50
C ILE A 136 -8.58 4.53 -6.57
N LEU A 137 -9.35 4.45 -5.48
CA LEU A 137 -10.64 5.14 -5.44
C LEU A 137 -10.40 6.65 -5.32
N ALA A 138 -10.96 7.40 -6.26
CA ALA A 138 -10.88 8.85 -6.31
C ALA A 138 -12.27 9.47 -6.11
N GLY A 139 -12.46 10.16 -4.98
CA GLY A 139 -13.63 11.02 -4.74
C GLY A 139 -13.45 12.46 -5.20
N ASN A 140 -12.21 12.89 -5.47
CA ASN A 140 -11.94 14.21 -6.05
C ASN A 140 -12.22 14.19 -7.56
N PRO A 141 -12.97 15.14 -8.14
CA PRO A 141 -13.29 15.17 -9.57
C PRO A 141 -12.07 15.28 -10.51
N ALA A 142 -10.92 15.73 -10.01
CA ALA A 142 -9.65 15.80 -10.72
C ALA A 142 -8.68 14.66 -10.33
N SER A 143 -9.20 13.54 -9.83
CA SER A 143 -8.45 12.35 -9.38
C SER A 143 -7.52 12.54 -8.17
N GLY A 144 -7.45 13.75 -7.60
CA GLY A 144 -6.63 14.04 -6.42
C GLY A 144 -5.14 13.72 -6.65
N THR A 145 -4.46 13.25 -5.59
CA THR A 145 -3.00 13.01 -5.62
C THR A 145 -2.56 12.05 -6.73
N ILE A 146 -3.35 11.02 -7.08
CA ILE A 146 -2.95 10.09 -8.14
C ILE A 146 -2.94 10.76 -9.52
N GLY A 147 -3.90 11.65 -9.81
CA GLY A 147 -3.91 12.41 -11.05
C GLY A 147 -2.68 13.32 -11.19
N THR A 148 -2.35 14.05 -10.11
CA THR A 148 -1.16 14.91 -10.05
C THR A 148 0.13 14.10 -10.19
N LEU A 149 0.23 12.96 -9.52
CA LEU A 149 1.41 12.11 -9.57
C LEU A 149 1.59 11.48 -10.97
N MET A 150 0.53 10.84 -11.50
CA MET A 150 0.57 10.06 -12.74
C MET A 150 1.04 10.90 -13.94
N SER A 151 0.51 12.11 -14.07
CA SER A 151 0.88 13.07 -15.12
C SER A 151 2.37 13.42 -15.16
N ARG A 152 3.10 13.19 -14.06
CA ARG A 152 4.52 13.53 -13.91
C ARG A 152 5.41 12.30 -13.95
N VAL A 153 5.03 11.23 -13.24
CA VAL A 153 5.89 10.04 -13.09
C VAL A 153 5.91 9.17 -14.33
N ALA A 154 4.77 9.02 -15.02
CA ALA A 154 4.64 8.02 -16.08
C ALA A 154 5.51 8.31 -17.30
N VAL A 155 5.49 9.55 -17.79
CA VAL A 155 6.30 9.97 -18.95
C VAL A 155 7.78 10.09 -18.57
N ARG A 156 8.08 10.42 -17.31
CA ARG A 156 9.46 10.54 -16.81
C ARG A 156 10.08 9.20 -16.40
N GLY A 157 9.31 8.12 -16.42
CA GLY A 157 9.79 6.78 -16.06
C GLY A 157 10.21 6.66 -14.59
N LEU A 158 9.54 7.39 -13.69
CA LEU A 158 9.91 7.42 -12.28
C LEU A 158 9.20 6.31 -11.50
N PRO A 159 9.92 5.59 -10.62
CA PRO A 159 9.36 4.51 -9.84
C PRO A 159 8.26 5.01 -8.89
N VAL A 160 7.12 4.31 -8.93
CA VAL A 160 6.06 4.46 -7.95
C VAL A 160 5.88 3.13 -7.23
N VAL A 161 6.26 3.07 -5.96
CA VAL A 161 6.05 1.90 -5.12
C VAL A 161 4.63 1.93 -4.56
N VAL A 162 3.89 0.84 -4.75
CA VAL A 162 2.48 0.73 -4.38
C VAL A 162 2.31 -0.37 -3.32
N PRO A 163 2.32 -0.01 -2.03
CA PRO A 163 1.94 -0.94 -0.97
C PRO A 163 0.43 -1.22 -1.02
N VAL A 164 0.05 -2.48 -1.14
CA VAL A 164 -1.34 -2.91 -1.15
C VAL A 164 -1.45 -4.33 -0.62
N GLY A 165 -2.30 -4.57 0.37
CA GLY A 165 -2.52 -5.92 0.87
C GLY A 165 -3.50 -6.69 -0.03
N LEU A 166 -3.39 -8.01 0.03
CA LEU A 166 -4.18 -8.93 -0.79
C LEU A 166 -5.66 -9.01 -0.33
N GLU A 167 -6.02 -8.37 0.78
CA GLU A 167 -7.43 -8.16 1.15
C GLU A 167 -8.19 -7.31 0.11
N LYS A 168 -7.44 -6.61 -0.74
CA LYS A 168 -7.95 -5.77 -1.84
C LYS A 168 -7.84 -6.43 -3.21
N LEU A 169 -7.59 -7.75 -3.26
CA LEU A 169 -7.53 -8.47 -4.51
C LEU A 169 -8.90 -8.45 -5.21
N VAL A 170 -8.92 -8.00 -6.47
CA VAL A 170 -10.08 -8.02 -7.36
C VAL A 170 -9.76 -8.85 -8.60
N THR A 171 -10.79 -9.29 -9.33
CA THR A 171 -10.62 -10.11 -10.52
C THR A 171 -9.79 -9.43 -11.61
N SER A 172 -10.08 -8.16 -11.88
CA SER A 172 -9.43 -7.35 -12.91
C SER A 172 -9.65 -5.88 -12.58
N VAL A 173 -8.56 -5.13 -12.38
CA VAL A 173 -8.65 -3.69 -12.10
C VAL A 173 -9.16 -2.93 -13.32
N VAL A 174 -8.75 -3.36 -14.51
CA VAL A 174 -9.14 -2.74 -15.79
C VAL A 174 -10.66 -2.88 -15.98
N ASP A 175 -11.19 -4.08 -15.81
CA ASP A 175 -12.63 -4.32 -15.96
C ASP A 175 -13.44 -3.61 -14.87
N ALA A 176 -12.93 -3.61 -13.62
CA ALA A 176 -13.58 -2.92 -12.51
C ALA A 176 -13.67 -1.39 -12.71
N ALA A 177 -12.76 -0.79 -13.48
CA ALA A 177 -12.76 0.65 -13.78
C ALA A 177 -13.57 1.04 -15.03
N ALA A 178 -13.86 0.08 -15.91
CA ALA A 178 -14.39 0.34 -17.25
C ALA A 178 -15.88 0.72 -17.26
N GLY A 179 -16.23 1.70 -18.10
CA GLY A 179 -17.63 1.99 -18.44
C GLY A 179 -18.45 2.77 -17.39
N TRP A 180 -17.81 3.33 -16.36
CA TRP A 180 -18.48 4.17 -15.37
C TRP A 180 -17.57 5.29 -14.85
N GLY A 181 -18.17 6.24 -14.13
CA GLY A 181 -17.48 7.34 -13.46
C GLY A 181 -18.42 8.06 -12.51
N GLN A 182 -17.91 9.03 -11.75
CA GLN A 182 -18.69 9.71 -10.70
C GLN A 182 -20.03 10.26 -11.19
N LEU A 183 -20.07 10.89 -12.38
CA LEU A 183 -21.27 11.48 -12.97
C LEU A 183 -22.27 10.47 -13.53
N MET A 184 -21.88 9.20 -13.69
CA MET A 184 -22.78 8.13 -14.16
C MET A 184 -23.51 7.42 -13.00
N LEU A 185 -23.08 7.66 -11.76
CA LEU A 185 -23.70 7.05 -10.58
C LEU A 185 -25.00 7.78 -10.23
N SER A 186 -26.11 7.04 -10.19
CA SER A 186 -27.39 7.58 -9.73
C SER A 186 -27.50 7.62 -8.20
N ARG A 187 -26.75 6.77 -7.49
CA ARG A 187 -26.67 6.68 -6.02
C ARG A 187 -25.28 6.15 -5.60
N SER A 188 -24.84 6.51 -4.39
CA SER A 188 -23.63 5.97 -3.76
C SER A 188 -23.85 5.78 -2.25
N MET A 189 -23.21 4.77 -1.67
CA MET A 189 -23.08 4.64 -0.22
C MET A 189 -21.94 5.56 0.25
N GLY A 190 -22.29 6.80 0.58
CA GLY A 190 -21.33 7.86 0.88
C GLY A 190 -20.91 8.62 -0.37
N LEU A 191 -19.60 8.89 -0.50
CA LEU A 191 -19.07 9.72 -1.59
C LEU A 191 -19.17 9.01 -2.94
N PRO A 192 -19.52 9.73 -4.02
CA PRO A 192 -19.31 9.23 -5.38
C PRO A 192 -17.80 9.15 -5.63
N VAL A 193 -17.35 8.02 -6.15
CA VAL A 193 -15.94 7.78 -6.49
C VAL A 193 -15.82 7.26 -7.92
N TRP A 194 -14.60 7.20 -8.43
CA TRP A 194 -14.25 6.37 -9.57
C TRP A 194 -12.98 5.57 -9.25
N LEU A 195 -12.85 4.37 -9.80
CA LEU A 195 -11.65 3.55 -9.66
C LEU A 195 -10.63 3.97 -10.70
N PHE A 196 -9.59 4.70 -10.31
CA PHE A 196 -8.50 5.10 -11.18
C PHE A 196 -7.54 3.91 -11.40
N PRO A 197 -7.47 3.31 -12.60
CA PRO A 197 -6.55 2.22 -12.86
C PRO A 197 -5.12 2.75 -13.03
N PHE A 198 -4.15 2.07 -12.43
CA PHE A 198 -2.74 2.43 -12.49
C PHE A 198 -1.88 1.16 -12.70
N MET A 199 -1.20 1.11 -13.84
CA MET A 199 -0.46 -0.08 -14.30
C MET A 199 1.07 0.07 -14.17
N ALA A 200 1.56 1.30 -14.01
CA ALA A 200 2.99 1.63 -13.97
C ALA A 200 3.63 1.52 -12.57
N GLY A 201 2.90 1.01 -11.59
CA GLY A 201 3.39 0.84 -10.22
C GLY A 201 4.24 -0.42 -10.04
N LEU A 202 5.17 -0.33 -9.10
CA LEU A 202 5.88 -1.46 -8.49
C LEU A 202 5.10 -1.89 -7.25
N VAL A 203 4.27 -2.91 -7.41
CA VAL A 203 3.30 -3.36 -6.40
C VAL A 203 3.97 -4.25 -5.37
N VAL A 204 3.77 -3.95 -4.09
CA VAL A 204 4.27 -4.77 -2.98
C VAL A 204 3.08 -5.22 -2.13
N THR A 205 2.81 -6.52 -2.18
CA THR A 205 1.85 -7.23 -1.33
C THR A 205 2.56 -8.00 -0.23
N GLU A 206 1.82 -8.76 0.59
CA GLU A 206 2.38 -9.70 1.55
C GLU A 206 3.28 -10.75 0.88
N ILE A 207 2.97 -11.17 -0.35
CA ILE A 207 3.77 -12.16 -1.09
C ILE A 207 5.14 -11.58 -1.41
N GLU A 208 5.19 -10.41 -2.03
CA GLU A 208 6.46 -9.73 -2.31
C GLU A 208 7.19 -9.41 -1.00
N ALA A 209 6.48 -8.97 0.04
CA ALA A 209 7.08 -8.60 1.31
C ALA A 209 7.83 -9.75 1.97
N LEU A 210 7.24 -10.95 2.00
CA LEU A 210 7.88 -12.14 2.57
C LEU A 210 9.10 -12.57 1.76
N GLY A 211 8.99 -12.54 0.43
CA GLY A 211 10.10 -12.83 -0.45
C GLY A 211 11.26 -11.83 -0.31
N ILE A 212 10.96 -10.54 -0.21
CA ILE A 212 11.96 -9.47 0.00
C ILE A 212 12.67 -9.62 1.34
N LEU A 213 11.93 -9.90 2.40
CA LEU A 213 12.46 -9.84 3.77
C LEU A 213 13.13 -11.15 4.21
N THR A 214 12.68 -12.30 3.70
CA THR A 214 13.09 -13.62 4.24
C THR A 214 13.44 -14.64 3.15
N GLY A 215 13.25 -14.29 1.87
CA GLY A 215 13.55 -15.20 0.77
C GLY A 215 12.64 -16.43 0.67
N VAL A 216 11.45 -16.40 1.28
CA VAL A 216 10.44 -17.46 1.11
C VAL A 216 9.50 -17.15 -0.06
N GLY A 217 9.02 -18.19 -0.72
CA GLY A 217 7.86 -18.10 -1.60
C GLY A 217 6.57 -18.04 -0.79
N ALA A 218 5.58 -17.33 -1.33
CA ALA A 218 4.26 -17.24 -0.70
C ALA A 218 3.13 -17.33 -1.73
N ARG A 219 2.04 -17.98 -1.34
CA ARG A 219 0.80 -18.08 -2.13
C ARG A 219 -0.39 -17.66 -1.30
N HIS A 220 -1.25 -16.80 -1.86
CA HIS A 220 -2.52 -16.44 -1.24
C HIS A 220 -3.56 -17.52 -1.49
N ILE A 221 -3.96 -18.22 -0.43
CA ILE A 221 -4.80 -19.43 -0.54
C ILE A 221 -6.22 -19.24 -0.02
N ALA A 222 -6.47 -18.25 0.84
CA ALA A 222 -7.81 -17.90 1.31
C ALA A 222 -7.84 -16.46 1.86
N SER A 223 -9.02 -15.88 1.99
CA SER A 223 -9.24 -14.55 2.56
C SER A 223 -10.48 -14.51 3.45
N GLY A 224 -10.51 -13.54 4.35
CA GLY A 224 -11.65 -13.27 5.23
C GLY A 224 -11.65 -14.11 6.51
N GLY A 225 -12.61 -13.80 7.37
CA GLY A 225 -12.71 -14.31 8.73
C GLY A 225 -13.73 -13.50 9.52
N ILE A 226 -13.71 -13.62 10.85
CA ILE A 226 -14.64 -12.93 11.75
C ILE A 226 -13.88 -12.37 12.97
N ALA A 227 -14.47 -11.40 13.67
CA ALA A 227 -13.96 -10.88 14.94
C ALA A 227 -12.56 -10.26 14.84
N GLY A 228 -12.33 -9.43 13.82
CA GLY A 228 -11.04 -8.78 13.53
C GLY A 228 -10.26 -9.41 12.37
N SER A 229 -10.80 -10.47 11.77
CA SER A 229 -10.22 -11.16 10.61
C SER A 229 -11.03 -10.94 9.31
N GLU A 230 -11.96 -9.99 9.27
CA GLU A 230 -12.85 -9.77 8.11
C GLU A 230 -12.10 -9.45 6.81
N GLY A 231 -10.92 -8.83 6.91
CA GLY A 231 -10.00 -8.59 5.79
C GLY A 231 -8.71 -9.41 5.88
N ALA A 232 -8.71 -10.52 6.61
CA ALA A 232 -7.51 -11.32 6.74
C ALA A 232 -7.13 -12.03 5.44
N VAL A 233 -5.84 -12.31 5.27
CA VAL A 233 -5.30 -13.13 4.20
C VAL A 233 -4.64 -14.37 4.82
N VAL A 234 -4.82 -15.51 4.16
CA VAL A 234 -4.18 -16.78 4.53
C VAL A 234 -3.16 -17.10 3.46
N LEU A 235 -1.91 -17.23 3.87
CA LEU A 235 -0.79 -17.47 2.97
C LEU A 235 -0.18 -18.85 3.25
N LEU A 236 0.16 -19.57 2.19
CA LEU A 236 1.04 -20.72 2.23
C LEU A 236 2.46 -20.23 1.95
N LEU A 237 3.37 -20.47 2.89
CA LEU A 237 4.79 -20.17 2.79
C LEU A 237 5.55 -21.42 2.36
N GLU A 238 6.54 -21.23 1.49
CA GLU A 238 7.40 -22.31 0.98
C GLU A 238 8.84 -21.82 0.95
N GLY A 239 9.75 -22.53 1.62
CA GLY A 239 11.14 -22.11 1.74
C GLY A 239 12.02 -23.18 2.37
N HIS A 240 13.33 -22.99 2.32
CA HIS A 240 14.25 -23.77 3.14
C HIS A 240 13.99 -23.52 4.63
N ALA A 241 14.31 -24.51 5.47
CA ALA A 241 13.99 -24.50 6.91
C ALA A 241 14.37 -23.18 7.61
N ASP A 242 15.58 -22.66 7.35
CA ASP A 242 16.06 -21.42 7.98
C ASP A 242 15.25 -20.19 7.54
N ASN A 243 15.01 -20.03 6.24
CA ASN A 243 14.19 -18.93 5.69
C ASN A 243 12.74 -19.01 6.20
N LEU A 244 12.19 -20.23 6.31
CA LEU A 244 10.84 -20.45 6.80
C LEU A 244 10.72 -20.10 8.29
N ALA A 245 11.74 -20.43 9.09
CA ALA A 245 11.81 -20.04 10.49
C ALA A 245 11.90 -18.51 10.64
N GLU A 246 12.71 -17.83 9.83
CA GLU A 246 12.79 -16.37 9.82
C GLU A 246 11.45 -15.73 9.43
N ALA A 247 10.76 -16.26 8.42
CA ALA A 247 9.42 -15.81 8.03
C ALA A 247 8.40 -16.01 9.15
N TRP A 248 8.48 -17.12 9.88
CA TRP A 248 7.62 -17.40 11.02
C TRP A 248 7.83 -16.38 12.15
N ASP A 249 9.07 -16.13 12.53
CA ASP A 249 9.42 -15.17 13.59
C ASP A 249 9.03 -13.74 13.21
N LEU A 250 9.24 -13.35 11.94
CA LEU A 250 8.81 -12.07 11.41
C LEU A 250 7.30 -11.89 11.52
N ILE A 251 6.53 -12.92 11.20
CA ILE A 251 5.06 -12.90 11.27
C ILE A 251 4.60 -12.84 12.72
N ASP A 252 5.19 -13.63 13.61
CA ASP A 252 4.88 -13.61 15.04
C ASP A 252 5.12 -12.22 15.66
N ALA A 253 6.16 -11.51 15.18
CA ALA A 253 6.45 -10.14 15.61
C ALA A 253 5.43 -9.08 15.14
N VAL A 254 4.64 -9.34 14.10
CA VAL A 254 3.68 -8.37 13.54
C VAL A 254 2.21 -8.78 13.66
N LYS A 255 1.91 -10.04 13.98
CA LYS A 255 0.54 -10.60 13.96
C LYS A 255 -0.44 -9.88 14.90
N ASP A 256 0.08 -9.31 15.99
CA ASP A 256 -0.71 -8.63 17.03
C ASP A 256 -0.77 -7.10 16.80
N GLU A 257 -0.43 -6.62 15.60
CA GLU A 257 -0.57 -5.20 15.25
C GLU A 257 -2.02 -4.74 15.47
N PRO A 258 -2.25 -3.66 16.24
CA PRO A 258 -3.58 -3.22 16.60
C PRO A 258 -4.39 -2.77 15.37
N PRO A 259 -5.72 -3.00 15.38
CA PRO A 259 -6.57 -2.52 14.31
C PRO A 259 -6.54 -1.00 14.24
N ILE A 260 -6.64 -0.47 13.02
CA ILE A 260 -6.69 0.97 12.79
C ILE A 260 -8.11 1.44 13.14
N PRO A 261 -8.28 2.33 14.14
CA PRO A 261 -9.61 2.82 14.49
C PRO A 261 -10.17 3.68 13.34
N VAL A 262 -11.49 3.64 13.18
CA VAL A 262 -12.18 4.50 12.21
C VAL A 262 -12.02 5.95 12.65
N PRO A 263 -11.50 6.84 11.78
CA PRO A 263 -11.37 8.22 12.15
C PRO A 263 -12.67 8.99 12.14
N ARG A 264 -12.70 10.18 12.76
CA ARG A 264 -13.74 11.17 12.45
C ARG A 264 -13.69 11.44 10.95
N HIS A 265 -14.82 11.28 10.31
CA HIS A 265 -14.97 11.33 8.87
C HIS A 265 -16.16 12.21 8.49
N GLN A 266 -16.29 12.52 7.20
CA GLN A 266 -17.28 13.45 6.67
C GLN A 266 -18.73 13.12 7.04
N PHE A 267 -19.02 11.85 7.32
CA PHE A 267 -20.35 11.37 7.69
C PHE A 267 -20.42 10.89 9.15
N SER A 268 -19.40 11.18 9.97
CA SER A 268 -19.48 10.97 11.41
C SER A 268 -20.49 11.95 12.01
N CYS A 269 -21.32 11.45 12.93
CA CYS A 269 -22.21 12.27 13.75
C CYS A 269 -21.42 13.05 14.81
#